data_AF-S8C836-F1
#
_entry.id   AF-S8C836-F1
#
_cell.length_a   1.000
_cell.length_b   1.000
_cell.length_c   1.000
_cell.angle_alpha   90.00
_cell.angle_beta   90.00
_cell.angle_gamma   90.00
#
_symmetry.space_group_name_H-M   'P 1'
#
loop_
_entity.id
_entity.type
_entity.pdbx_description
1 polymer ?
#
loop_
_entity_poly.entity_id
_entity_poly.type
_entity_poly.pdbx_seq_one_letter_code
_entity_poly.pdbx_strand_id
1 'polypeptide(L)'
;SKVVLKGMRYLELQKWVQSHGYRPAQALMLWKRLYGNGIWADSHHELQGLNKNFREMLSQHADFKVLSLRDVRTSSDGTKKMLFGLDDGLVIETVIIPCRIGRTTVCVSSQVGCAMNCQFCYTGRQVFFRNLSAAEIVEQAVYARRLLANENGSVTNVVFMGMGEPLHNVENVVKAADILVDEQGLHFSPRKVTVSTSGLVPNLKRFLKESPCALAVSLNSTTDEVRNWIMPINRKYNLDLLLATLREELRSKRNYKVLFEYVMLAGVND
;
A
#
# COMPACT_ATOMS: atom_id res chain seq x y z
N SER A 1 12.51 23.83 -1.86
CA SER A 1 11.41 22.95 -2.29
C SER A 1 10.70 22.41 -1.05
N LYS A 2 9.37 22.29 -1.08
CA LYS A 2 8.62 21.72 0.06
C LYS A 2 8.84 20.21 0.13
N VAL A 3 8.79 19.66 1.34
CA VAL A 3 8.97 18.24 1.62
C VAL A 3 7.62 17.56 1.81
N VAL A 4 7.39 16.46 1.12
CA VAL A 4 6.21 15.63 1.34
C VAL A 4 6.36 14.87 2.66
N LEU A 5 5.51 15.18 3.64
CA LEU A 5 5.56 14.52 4.95
C LEU A 5 4.83 13.18 4.97
N LYS A 6 3.80 13.04 4.12
CA LYS A 6 2.86 11.91 4.13
C LYS A 6 3.42 10.55 3.64
N GLY A 7 4.73 10.35 3.66
CA GLY A 7 5.38 9.06 3.35
C GLY A 7 6.59 8.76 4.24
N MET A 8 6.84 9.60 5.24
CA MET A 8 7.88 9.37 6.24
C MET A 8 7.37 8.38 7.29
N ARG A 9 8.24 7.49 7.77
CA ARG A 9 7.99 6.75 9.00
C ARG A 9 7.99 7.70 10.19
N TYR A 10 7.34 7.34 11.29
CA TYR A 10 7.22 8.24 12.45
C TYR A 10 8.58 8.79 12.93
N LEU A 11 9.61 7.96 13.00
CA LEU A 11 10.96 8.39 13.40
C LEU A 11 11.60 9.37 12.40
N GLU A 12 11.32 9.22 11.11
CA GLU A 12 11.80 10.12 10.06
C GLU A 12 11.08 11.48 10.18
N LEU A 13 9.75 11.46 10.36
CA LEU A 13 8.96 12.66 10.62
C LEU A 13 9.43 13.38 11.89
N GLN A 14 9.67 12.64 12.96
CA GLN A 14 10.14 13.20 14.23
C GLN A 14 11.48 13.92 14.06
N LYS A 15 12.45 13.29 13.40
CA LYS A 15 13.75 13.91 13.10
C LYS A 15 13.60 15.18 12.26
N TRP A 16 12.73 15.16 11.25
CA TRP A 16 12.46 16.33 10.41
C TRP A 16 11.82 17.48 11.20
N VAL A 17 10.85 17.19 12.08
CA VAL A 17 10.24 18.22 12.94
C VAL A 17 11.28 18.80 13.91
N GLN A 18 12.15 17.95 14.48
CA GLN A 18 13.22 18.39 15.38
C GLN A 18 14.27 19.25 14.67
N SER A 19 14.61 18.97 13.41
CA SER A 19 15.55 19.80 12.65
C SER A 19 15.06 21.22 12.39
N HIS A 20 13.74 21.46 12.53
CA HIS A 20 13.13 22.78 12.44
C HIS A 20 12.90 23.44 13.82
N GLY A 21 13.51 22.90 14.89
CA GLY A 21 13.48 23.49 16.23
C GLY A 21 12.25 23.11 17.08
N TYR A 22 11.47 22.13 16.66
CA TYR A 22 10.25 21.70 17.36
C TYR A 22 10.45 20.44 18.19
N ARG A 23 9.63 20.26 19.24
CA ARG A 23 9.77 19.16 20.20
C ARG A 23 9.20 17.85 19.65
N PRO A 24 9.69 16.67 20.11
CA PRO A 24 9.13 15.37 19.74
C PRO A 24 7.62 15.25 19.96
N ALA A 25 7.09 15.86 21.04
CA ALA A 25 5.64 15.89 21.29
C ALA A 25 4.85 16.57 20.16
N GLN A 26 5.41 17.61 19.52
CA GLN A 26 4.77 18.28 18.39
C GLN A 26 4.82 17.42 17.12
N ALA A 27 5.88 16.63 16.94
CA ALA A 27 5.94 15.64 15.87
C ALA A 27 4.86 14.57 16.04
N LEU A 28 4.65 14.09 17.27
CA LEU A 28 3.58 13.14 17.57
C LEU A 28 2.19 13.75 17.34
N MET A 29 1.98 15.01 17.72
CA MET A 29 0.74 15.72 17.41
C MET A 29 0.51 15.79 15.90
N LEU A 30 1.53 16.15 15.12
CA LEU A 30 1.46 16.18 13.67
C LEU A 30 1.16 14.79 13.08
N TRP A 31 1.86 13.74 13.52
CA TRP A 31 1.62 12.35 13.12
C TRP A 31 0.15 11.95 13.33
N LYS A 32 -0.39 12.23 14.52
CA LYS A 32 -1.79 11.96 14.86
C LYS A 32 -2.78 12.79 14.04
N ARG A 33 -2.39 13.94 13.48
CA ARG A 33 -3.24 14.71 12.56
C ARG A 33 -3.19 14.18 11.13
N LEU A 34 -2.05 13.62 10.72
CA LEU A 34 -1.89 13.02 9.39
C LEU A 34 -2.55 11.64 9.29
N TYR A 35 -2.45 10.83 10.34
CA TYR A 35 -2.79 9.40 10.26
C TYR A 35 -3.75 8.92 11.35
N GLY A 36 -3.81 9.63 12.48
CA GLY A 36 -4.64 9.26 13.63
C GLY A 36 -5.89 10.13 13.78
N ASN A 37 -6.61 9.90 14.88
CA ASN A 37 -7.68 10.74 15.41
C ASN A 37 -8.83 11.08 14.43
N GLY A 38 -8.95 10.38 13.30
CA GLY A 38 -9.95 10.63 12.27
C GLY A 38 -9.82 11.95 11.51
N ILE A 39 -8.70 12.68 11.66
CA ILE A 39 -8.51 13.99 11.03
C ILE A 39 -7.93 13.84 9.62
N TRP A 40 -6.89 13.02 9.49
CA TRP A 40 -6.25 12.70 8.21
C TRP A 40 -5.93 13.93 7.34
N ALA A 41 -5.42 15.01 7.93
CA ALA A 41 -5.31 16.32 7.31
C ALA A 41 -4.66 16.30 5.91
N ASP A 42 -5.27 16.92 4.90
CA ASP A 42 -4.71 17.06 3.55
C ASP A 42 -4.08 18.43 3.27
N SER A 43 -4.18 19.35 4.23
CA SER A 43 -3.61 20.69 4.14
C SER A 43 -3.20 21.20 5.50
N HIS A 44 -2.29 22.18 5.50
CA HIS A 44 -1.84 22.86 6.72
C HIS A 44 -2.97 23.58 7.48
N HIS A 45 -4.09 23.89 6.82
CA HIS A 45 -5.27 24.51 7.45
C HIS A 45 -6.06 23.51 8.31
N GLU A 46 -6.05 22.23 7.96
CA GLU A 46 -6.76 21.16 8.68
C GLU A 46 -6.02 20.69 9.95
N LEU A 47 -4.81 21.21 10.20
CA LEU A 47 -3.98 20.87 11.36
C LEU A 47 -4.44 21.58 12.64
N GLN A 48 -5.70 21.40 13.02
CA GLN A 48 -6.27 22.02 14.21
C GLN A 48 -5.56 21.57 15.49
N GLY A 49 -5.38 22.50 16.43
CA GLY A 49 -4.68 22.28 17.71
C GLY A 49 -3.16 22.39 17.63
N LEU A 50 -2.57 22.63 16.45
CA LEU A 50 -1.17 23.03 16.34
C LEU A 50 -1.01 24.54 16.55
N ASN A 51 0.05 24.95 17.26
CA ASN A 51 0.32 26.37 17.48
C ASN A 51 0.59 27.11 16.16
N LYS A 52 0.40 28.44 16.16
CA LYS A 52 0.47 29.26 14.94
C LYS A 52 1.83 29.13 14.23
N ASN A 53 2.92 29.26 14.98
CA ASN A 53 4.28 29.21 14.44
C ASN A 53 4.59 27.85 13.79
N PHE A 54 4.11 26.75 14.38
CA PHE A 54 4.32 25.42 13.82
C PHE A 54 3.54 25.22 12.52
N ARG A 55 2.29 25.71 12.45
CA ARG A 55 1.52 25.69 11.18
C ARG A 55 2.16 26.55 10.10
N GLU A 56 2.72 27.69 10.46
CA GLU A 56 3.44 28.57 9.53
C GLU A 56 4.75 27.93 9.02
N MET A 57 5.51 27.27 9.88
CA MET A 57 6.66 26.49 9.44
C MET A 57 6.24 25.38 8.47
N LEU A 58 5.18 24.65 8.77
CA LEU A 58 4.65 23.59 7.91
C LEU A 58 4.15 24.15 6.57
N SER A 59 3.47 25.30 6.55
CA SER A 59 3.00 25.89 5.30
C SER A 59 4.15 26.30 4.37
N GLN A 60 5.28 26.72 4.95
CA GLN A 60 6.47 27.12 4.21
C GLN A 60 7.30 25.93 3.71
N HIS A 61 7.41 24.85 4.50
CA HIS A 61 8.39 23.78 4.28
C HIS A 61 7.79 22.42 3.91
N ALA A 62 6.49 22.21 4.11
CA ALA A 62 5.85 20.90 3.94
C ALA A 62 4.74 20.92 2.88
N ASP A 63 4.64 19.81 2.15
CA ASP A 63 3.51 19.50 1.29
C ASP A 63 2.75 18.27 1.81
N PHE A 64 1.44 18.28 1.57
CA PHE A 64 0.49 17.32 2.14
C PHE A 64 -0.30 16.57 1.08
N LYS A 65 -0.37 17.10 -0.15
CA LYS A 65 -1.19 16.53 -1.22
C LYS A 65 -0.29 15.83 -2.22
N VAL A 66 -0.52 14.52 -2.41
CA VAL A 66 0.20 13.68 -3.38
C VAL A 66 -0.74 12.95 -4.33
N LEU A 67 -2.04 12.99 -4.07
CA LEU A 67 -3.09 12.41 -4.93
C LEU A 67 -4.18 13.44 -5.17
N SER A 68 -4.78 13.38 -6.36
CA SER A 68 -5.98 14.13 -6.71
C SER A 68 -7.09 13.15 -7.08
N LEU A 69 -8.19 13.12 -6.32
CA LEU A 69 -9.34 12.28 -6.65
C LEU A 69 -10.01 12.82 -7.92
N ARG A 70 -10.05 12.03 -8.99
CA ARG A 70 -10.65 12.40 -10.28
C ARG A 70 -12.05 11.86 -10.48
N ASP A 71 -12.28 10.60 -10.10
CA ASP A 71 -13.57 9.93 -10.28
C ASP A 71 -13.79 8.88 -9.18
N VAL A 72 -15.06 8.61 -8.84
CA VAL A 72 -15.48 7.52 -7.97
C VAL A 72 -16.69 6.84 -8.60
N ARG A 73 -16.53 5.56 -8.94
CA ARG A 73 -17.61 4.73 -9.49
C ARG A 73 -18.06 3.72 -8.46
N THR A 74 -19.36 3.69 -8.19
CA THR A 74 -19.97 2.75 -7.26
C THR A 74 -20.72 1.67 -8.03
N SER A 75 -20.40 0.42 -7.71
CA SER A 75 -21.07 -0.79 -8.22
C SER A 75 -22.33 -1.11 -7.40
N SER A 76 -23.22 -1.93 -7.95
CA SER A 76 -24.47 -2.35 -7.29
C SER A 76 -24.25 -3.18 -6.02
N ASP A 77 -23.10 -3.86 -5.92
CA ASP A 77 -22.67 -4.60 -4.73
C ASP A 77 -22.02 -3.71 -3.64
N GLY A 78 -21.95 -2.40 -3.88
CA GLY A 78 -21.33 -1.41 -2.98
C GLY A 78 -19.83 -1.24 -3.20
N THR A 79 -19.19 -2.00 -4.09
CA THR A 79 -17.78 -1.80 -4.43
C THR A 79 -17.56 -0.41 -5.02
N LYS A 80 -16.58 0.33 -4.51
CA LYS A 80 -16.25 1.68 -5.01
C LYS A 80 -14.88 1.67 -5.64
N LYS A 81 -14.79 2.07 -6.90
CA LYS A 81 -13.54 2.23 -7.65
C LYS A 81 -13.20 3.71 -7.73
N MET A 82 -12.08 4.09 -7.14
CA MET A 82 -11.55 5.45 -7.12
C MET A 82 -10.43 5.58 -8.15
N LEU A 83 -10.46 6.67 -8.92
CA LEU A 83 -9.41 7.05 -9.85
C LEU A 83 -8.65 8.25 -9.29
N PHE A 84 -7.35 8.09 -9.06
CA PHE A 84 -6.48 9.18 -8.62
C PHE A 84 -5.59 9.65 -9.75
N GLY A 85 -5.46 10.97 -9.90
CA GLY A 85 -4.42 11.61 -10.68
C GLY A 85 -3.18 11.90 -9.82
N LEU A 86 -2.02 11.66 -10.41
CA LEU A 86 -0.70 11.96 -9.86
C LEU A 86 -0.17 13.27 -10.45
N ASP A 87 0.84 13.86 -9.82
CA ASP A 87 1.42 15.16 -10.22
C ASP A 87 2.05 15.14 -11.62
N ASP A 88 2.49 13.97 -12.08
CA ASP A 88 3.04 13.73 -13.42
C ASP A 88 1.97 13.43 -14.47
N GLY A 89 0.69 13.63 -14.14
CA GLY A 89 -0.44 13.45 -15.04
C GLY A 89 -0.91 12.01 -15.20
N LEU A 90 -0.13 11.05 -14.69
CA LEU A 90 -0.48 9.63 -14.65
C LEU A 90 -1.67 9.37 -13.71
N VAL A 91 -2.26 8.18 -13.83
CA VAL A 91 -3.41 7.78 -13.01
C VAL A 91 -3.21 6.41 -12.39
N ILE A 92 -3.78 6.23 -11.20
CA ILE A 92 -3.85 4.95 -10.50
C ILE A 92 -5.25 4.69 -9.98
N GLU A 93 -5.52 3.42 -9.70
CA GLU A 93 -6.80 2.96 -9.20
C GLU A 93 -6.69 2.47 -7.75
N THR A 94 -7.74 2.69 -6.99
CA THR A 94 -7.93 2.14 -5.65
C THR A 94 -9.35 1.62 -5.54
N VAL A 95 -9.54 0.44 -4.98
CA VAL A 95 -10.87 -0.19 -4.89
C VAL A 95 -11.24 -0.45 -3.44
N ILE A 96 -12.41 0.01 -3.03
CA ILE A 96 -13.02 -0.29 -1.73
C ILE A 96 -14.02 -1.42 -1.95
N ILE A 97 -13.84 -2.52 -1.23
CA ILE A 97 -14.64 -3.73 -1.36
C ILE A 97 -15.34 -3.98 -0.01
N PRO A 98 -16.62 -3.60 0.14
CA PRO A 98 -17.38 -3.95 1.32
C PRO A 98 -17.69 -5.45 1.32
N CYS A 99 -17.56 -6.10 2.46
CA CYS A 99 -18.00 -7.48 2.67
C CYS A 99 -19.10 -7.49 3.73
N ARG A 100 -20.09 -8.38 3.55
CA ARG A 100 -21.28 -8.47 4.40
C ARG A 100 -21.00 -8.72 5.89
N ILE A 101 -19.82 -9.22 6.26
CA ILE A 101 -19.46 -9.63 7.64
C ILE A 101 -18.66 -8.52 8.36
N GLY A 102 -19.02 -7.24 8.16
CA GLY A 102 -18.35 -6.11 8.82
C GLY A 102 -16.87 -5.94 8.45
N ARG A 103 -16.43 -6.51 7.33
CA ARG A 103 -15.08 -6.37 6.77
C ARG A 103 -15.16 -5.44 5.57
N THR A 104 -14.29 -4.45 5.51
CA THR A 104 -14.13 -3.61 4.32
C THR A 104 -12.67 -3.55 3.94
N THR A 105 -12.37 -4.01 2.73
CA THR A 105 -11.00 -4.07 2.23
C THR A 105 -10.76 -2.92 1.27
N VAL A 106 -9.65 -2.21 1.44
CA VAL A 106 -9.13 -1.30 0.40
C VAL A 106 -8.00 -2.00 -0.35
N CYS A 107 -8.11 -2.03 -1.66
CA CYS A 107 -7.10 -2.51 -2.58
C CYS A 107 -6.30 -1.32 -3.11
N VAL A 108 -5.01 -1.26 -2.77
CA VAL A 108 -4.10 -0.16 -3.12
C VAL A 108 -3.12 -0.56 -4.22
N SER A 109 -2.80 0.41 -5.07
CA SER A 109 -1.77 0.33 -6.10
C SER A 109 -0.39 0.63 -5.52
N SER A 110 0.65 0.03 -6.09
CA SER A 110 2.05 0.20 -5.70
C SER A 110 2.94 0.78 -6.81
N GLN A 111 2.47 0.74 -8.06
CA GLN A 111 3.17 1.27 -9.24
C GLN A 111 2.15 1.83 -10.25
N VAL A 112 2.62 2.62 -11.20
CA VAL A 112 1.88 2.95 -12.42
C VAL A 112 2.30 1.98 -13.53
N GLY A 113 1.38 1.11 -13.94
CA GLY A 113 1.69 -0.04 -14.80
C GLY A 113 2.37 -1.17 -14.02
N CYS A 114 2.80 -2.24 -14.72
CA CYS A 114 3.49 -3.37 -14.09
C CYS A 114 4.41 -4.09 -15.09
N ALA A 115 5.67 -4.29 -14.71
CA ALA A 115 6.66 -4.95 -15.56
C ALA A 115 6.61 -6.49 -15.52
N MET A 116 5.69 -7.10 -14.76
CA MET A 116 5.64 -8.57 -14.58
C MET A 116 5.06 -9.33 -15.77
N ASN A 117 4.34 -8.63 -16.66
CA ASN A 117 3.79 -9.20 -17.90
C ASN A 117 2.94 -10.47 -17.68
N CYS A 118 2.16 -10.52 -16.59
CA CYS A 118 1.21 -11.61 -16.35
C CYS A 118 0.08 -11.56 -17.40
N GLN A 119 -0.13 -12.66 -18.12
CA GLN A 119 -0.97 -12.67 -19.33
C GLN A 119 -2.47 -12.43 -19.06
N PHE A 120 -2.93 -12.79 -17.87
CA PHE A 120 -4.30 -12.58 -17.39
C PHE A 120 -4.53 -11.19 -16.77
N CYS A 121 -3.46 -10.41 -16.53
CA CYS A 121 -3.55 -9.14 -15.82
C CYS A 121 -3.63 -7.97 -16.81
N TYR A 122 -4.66 -7.14 -16.70
CA TYR A 122 -4.79 -5.95 -17.53
C TYR A 122 -3.60 -4.99 -17.36
N THR A 123 -3.19 -4.72 -16.12
CA THR A 123 -2.01 -3.89 -15.80
C THR A 123 -0.70 -4.54 -16.25
N GLY A 124 -0.63 -5.88 -16.30
CA GLY A 124 0.52 -6.61 -16.82
C GLY A 124 0.75 -6.39 -18.33
N ARG A 125 -0.28 -6.00 -19.07
CA ARG A 125 -0.20 -5.64 -20.49
C ARG A 125 0.15 -4.17 -20.73
N GLN A 126 0.15 -3.36 -19.67
CA GLN A 126 0.49 -1.94 -19.75
C GLN A 126 2.00 -1.72 -19.58
N VAL A 127 2.50 -0.64 -20.15
CA VAL A 127 3.88 -0.20 -19.92
C VAL A 127 4.06 0.15 -18.45
N PHE A 128 5.14 -0.32 -17.84
CA PHE A 128 5.58 0.16 -16.54
C PHE A 128 6.16 1.57 -16.69
N PHE A 129 5.61 2.53 -15.94
CA PHE A 129 6.08 3.91 -15.95
C PHE A 129 7.01 4.17 -14.76
N ARG A 130 6.50 4.03 -13.53
CA ARG A 130 7.29 4.25 -12.32
C ARG A 130 6.69 3.59 -11.08
N ASN A 131 7.52 3.56 -10.04
CA ASN A 131 7.11 3.25 -8.68
C ASN A 131 6.32 4.41 -8.06
N LEU A 132 5.34 4.06 -7.22
CA LEU A 132 4.71 5.03 -6.33
C LEU A 132 5.60 5.28 -5.10
N SER A 133 5.64 6.51 -4.63
CA SER A 133 6.19 6.86 -3.34
C SER A 133 5.36 6.25 -2.20
N ALA A 134 5.95 6.11 -1.01
CA ALA A 134 5.21 5.67 0.16
C ALA A 134 3.98 6.56 0.45
N ALA A 135 4.07 7.86 0.14
CA ALA A 135 2.96 8.79 0.32
C ALA A 135 1.79 8.52 -0.62
N GLU A 136 2.07 8.32 -1.91
CA GLU A 136 1.05 7.95 -2.90
C GLU A 136 0.38 6.60 -2.56
N ILE A 137 1.09 5.68 -1.90
CA ILE A 137 0.52 4.40 -1.46
C ILE A 137 -0.39 4.58 -0.24
N VAL A 138 0.12 5.22 0.82
CA VAL A 138 -0.63 5.39 2.08
C VAL A 138 -1.88 6.23 1.88
N GLU A 139 -1.79 7.30 1.07
CA GLU A 139 -2.91 8.21 0.86
C GLU A 139 -4.11 7.53 0.18
N GLN A 140 -3.91 6.47 -0.61
CA GLN A 140 -5.04 5.68 -1.15
C GLN A 140 -5.90 5.09 -0.03
N ALA A 141 -5.28 4.56 1.03
CA ALA A 141 -5.98 4.02 2.19
C ALA A 141 -6.60 5.13 3.06
N VAL A 142 -5.92 6.28 3.18
CA VAL A 142 -6.42 7.46 3.91
C VAL A 142 -7.67 8.02 3.24
N TYR A 143 -7.64 8.20 1.92
CA TYR A 143 -8.82 8.64 1.15
C TYR A 143 -9.99 7.66 1.31
N ALA A 144 -9.73 6.35 1.24
CA ALA A 144 -10.77 5.34 1.46
C ALA A 144 -11.37 5.43 2.86
N ARG A 145 -10.54 5.65 3.90
CA ARG A 145 -11.02 5.85 5.27
C ARG A 145 -11.86 7.12 5.42
N ARG A 146 -11.42 8.23 4.83
CA ARG A 146 -12.16 9.49 4.86
C ARG A 146 -13.52 9.37 4.17
N LEU A 147 -13.54 8.75 2.99
CA LEU A 147 -14.78 8.50 2.24
C LEU A 147 -15.76 7.66 3.07
N LEU A 148 -15.32 6.53 3.62
CA LEU A 148 -16.19 5.66 4.41
C LEU A 148 -16.60 6.26 5.75
N ALA A 149 -15.75 7.04 6.41
CA ALA A 149 -16.12 7.71 7.66
C ALA A 149 -17.32 8.64 7.48
N ASN A 150 -17.40 9.34 6.34
CA ASN A 150 -18.55 10.17 5.96
C ASN A 150 -19.83 9.33 5.67
N GLU A 151 -19.67 8.04 5.38
CA GLU A 151 -20.74 7.07 5.14
C GLU A 151 -21.00 6.17 6.38
N ASN A 152 -20.50 6.55 7.56
CA ASN A 152 -20.57 5.76 8.81
C ASN A 152 -19.94 4.35 8.70
N GLY A 153 -19.05 4.14 7.73
CA GLY A 153 -18.28 2.92 7.52
C GLY A 153 -16.83 3.02 8.04
N SER A 154 -16.11 1.90 7.96
CA SER A 154 -14.67 1.87 8.26
C SER A 154 -13.92 0.94 7.32
N VAL A 155 -12.66 1.26 7.04
CA VAL A 155 -11.73 0.36 6.35
C VAL A 155 -11.08 -0.54 7.40
N THR A 156 -11.21 -1.85 7.24
CA THR A 156 -10.67 -2.83 8.19
C THR A 156 -9.41 -3.50 7.67
N ASN A 157 -9.27 -3.63 6.35
CA ASN A 157 -8.20 -4.38 5.69
C ASN A 157 -7.59 -3.57 4.55
N VAL A 158 -6.29 -3.75 4.32
CA VAL A 158 -5.55 -3.17 3.20
C VAL A 158 -4.88 -4.30 2.45
N VAL A 159 -5.04 -4.34 1.13
CA VAL A 159 -4.37 -5.32 0.27
C VAL A 159 -3.61 -4.61 -0.85
N PHE A 160 -2.37 -5.00 -1.08
CA PHE A 160 -1.54 -4.48 -2.18
C PHE A 160 -1.76 -5.38 -3.41
N MET A 161 -2.97 -5.30 -3.96
CA MET A 161 -3.43 -6.08 -5.11
C MET A 161 -3.97 -5.18 -6.23
N GLY A 162 -3.64 -3.89 -6.17
CA GLY A 162 -3.99 -2.90 -7.20
C GLY A 162 -3.03 -2.97 -8.38
N MET A 163 -2.67 -1.81 -8.92
CA MET A 163 -1.70 -1.72 -10.01
C MET A 163 -0.27 -1.93 -9.49
N GLY A 164 0.52 -2.73 -10.22
CA GLY A 164 1.94 -2.96 -9.96
C GLY A 164 2.28 -4.24 -9.22
N GLU A 165 3.56 -4.61 -9.23
CA GLU A 165 4.14 -5.64 -8.37
C GLU A 165 4.74 -4.96 -7.11
N PRO A 166 4.13 -5.14 -5.92
CA PRO A 166 4.58 -4.47 -4.70
C PRO A 166 6.05 -4.72 -4.37
N LEU A 167 6.54 -5.95 -4.56
CA LEU A 167 7.94 -6.26 -4.24
C LEU A 167 8.93 -5.73 -5.27
N HIS A 168 8.47 -5.22 -6.43
CA HIS A 168 9.32 -4.45 -7.34
C HIS A 168 9.49 -3.00 -6.85
N ASN A 169 8.68 -2.57 -5.88
CA ASN A 169 8.73 -1.29 -5.19
C ASN A 169 8.94 -1.48 -3.67
N VAL A 170 9.76 -2.46 -3.27
CA VAL A 170 9.88 -2.92 -1.87
C VAL A 170 10.20 -1.81 -0.87
N GLU A 171 11.05 -0.84 -1.24
CA GLU A 171 11.40 0.30 -0.39
C GLU A 171 10.19 1.11 0.05
N ASN A 172 9.35 1.54 -0.91
CA ASN A 172 8.18 2.36 -0.61
C ASN A 172 7.06 1.53 0.01
N VAL A 173 6.93 0.26 -0.38
CA VAL A 173 5.92 -0.66 0.16
C VAL A 173 6.19 -0.99 1.62
N VAL A 174 7.45 -1.25 2.02
CA VAL A 174 7.81 -1.48 3.43
C VAL A 174 7.53 -0.22 4.26
N LYS A 175 7.93 0.96 3.78
CA LYS A 175 7.62 2.23 4.47
C LYS A 175 6.12 2.46 4.60
N ALA A 176 5.35 2.23 3.53
CA ALA A 176 3.90 2.37 3.57
C ALA A 176 3.26 1.37 4.54
N ALA A 177 3.71 0.11 4.55
CA ALA A 177 3.26 -0.91 5.47
C ALA A 177 3.51 -0.50 6.93
N ASP A 178 4.70 0.03 7.26
CA ASP A 178 5.02 0.55 8.60
C ASP A 178 4.06 1.67 9.02
N ILE A 179 3.76 2.62 8.12
CA ILE A 179 2.84 3.73 8.39
C ILE A 179 1.40 3.22 8.61
N LEU A 180 0.96 2.25 7.81
CA LEU A 180 -0.37 1.66 7.92
C LEU A 180 -0.58 0.97 9.27
N VAL A 181 0.44 0.28 9.79
CA VAL A 181 0.33 -0.49 11.05
C VAL A 181 0.74 0.27 12.31
N ASP A 182 1.28 1.49 12.17
CA ASP A 182 1.71 2.30 13.31
C ASP A 182 0.55 2.54 14.31
N GLU A 183 0.76 2.14 15.56
CA GLU A 183 -0.27 2.16 16.62
C GLU A 183 -0.73 3.58 16.98
N GLN A 184 0.11 4.58 16.72
CA GLN A 184 -0.18 6.00 16.99
C GLN A 184 -0.74 6.72 15.75
N GLY A 185 -0.77 6.04 14.60
CA GLY A 185 -1.25 6.55 13.31
C GLY A 185 -2.50 5.82 12.85
N LEU A 186 -2.39 5.14 11.71
CA LEU A 186 -3.54 4.46 11.10
C LEU A 186 -3.94 3.18 11.85
N HIS A 187 -3.01 2.57 12.60
CA HIS A 187 -3.30 1.46 13.51
C HIS A 187 -4.09 0.31 12.86
N PHE A 188 -3.71 -0.07 11.63
CA PHE A 188 -4.18 -1.35 11.08
C PHE A 188 -3.44 -2.50 11.78
N SER A 189 -4.15 -3.59 12.08
CA SER A 189 -3.48 -4.82 12.51
C SER A 189 -2.55 -5.30 11.38
N PRO A 190 -1.28 -5.69 11.67
CA PRO A 190 -0.38 -6.22 10.65
C PRO A 190 -0.94 -7.43 9.89
N ARG A 191 -1.83 -8.21 10.52
CA ARG A 191 -2.51 -9.35 9.89
C ARG A 191 -3.63 -8.94 8.92
N LYS A 192 -4.04 -7.69 8.94
CA LYS A 192 -5.07 -7.10 8.06
C LYS A 192 -4.48 -6.23 6.95
N VAL A 193 -3.16 -6.08 6.92
CA VAL A 193 -2.40 -5.46 5.83
C VAL A 193 -1.68 -6.58 5.08
N THR A 194 -2.08 -6.87 3.85
CA THR A 194 -1.55 -7.98 3.06
C THR A 194 -0.82 -7.47 1.83
N VAL A 195 0.47 -7.78 1.71
CA VAL A 195 1.25 -7.49 0.50
C VAL A 195 1.24 -8.72 -0.39
N SER A 196 0.77 -8.59 -1.64
CA SER A 196 0.83 -9.66 -2.64
C SER A 196 2.12 -9.56 -3.47
N THR A 197 2.57 -10.71 -3.97
CA THR A 197 3.69 -10.79 -4.91
C THR A 197 3.52 -11.91 -5.94
N SER A 198 4.00 -11.67 -7.14
CA SER A 198 4.23 -12.67 -8.20
C SER A 198 5.45 -13.58 -7.95
N GLY A 199 6.25 -13.32 -6.91
CA GLY A 199 7.38 -14.17 -6.52
C GLY A 199 8.75 -13.59 -6.86
N LEU A 200 8.96 -12.27 -6.64
CA LEU A 200 10.31 -11.67 -6.70
C LEU A 200 11.15 -12.12 -5.49
N VAL A 201 11.79 -13.29 -5.60
CA VAL A 201 12.47 -13.99 -4.49
C VAL A 201 13.42 -13.10 -3.66
N PRO A 202 14.34 -12.29 -4.23
CA PRO A 202 15.20 -11.42 -3.42
C PRO A 202 14.44 -10.40 -2.57
N ASN A 203 13.42 -9.76 -3.16
CA ASN A 203 12.63 -8.74 -2.47
C ASN A 203 11.59 -9.37 -1.53
N LEU A 204 11.17 -10.61 -1.79
CA LEU A 204 10.37 -11.43 -0.87
C LEU A 204 11.15 -11.71 0.42
N LYS A 205 12.41 -12.17 0.32
CA LYS A 205 13.28 -12.36 1.48
C LYS A 205 13.43 -11.07 2.28
N ARG A 206 13.64 -9.96 1.58
CA ARG A 206 13.74 -8.63 2.20
C ARG A 206 12.45 -8.22 2.92
N PHE A 207 11.30 -8.32 2.26
CA PHE A 207 10.00 -7.98 2.85
C PHE A 207 9.70 -8.82 4.10
N LEU A 208 9.97 -10.13 4.07
CA LEU A 208 9.76 -11.00 5.23
C LEU A 208 10.66 -10.63 6.41
N LYS A 209 11.85 -10.05 6.17
CA LYS A 209 12.75 -9.58 7.25
C LYS A 209 12.32 -8.23 7.81
N GLU A 210 11.89 -7.32 6.95
CA GLU A 210 11.66 -5.92 7.31
C GLU A 210 10.21 -5.63 7.75
N SER A 211 9.21 -6.35 7.23
CA SER A 211 7.80 -6.05 7.49
C SER A 211 7.10 -7.10 8.37
N PRO A 212 6.24 -6.67 9.33
CA PRO A 212 5.39 -7.58 10.09
C PRO A 212 4.08 -7.92 9.37
N CYS A 213 3.81 -7.34 8.20
CA CYS A 213 2.55 -7.49 7.48
C CYS A 213 2.35 -8.89 6.90
N ALA A 214 1.10 -9.23 6.58
CA ALA A 214 0.76 -10.50 5.95
C ALA A 214 1.26 -10.56 4.50
N LEU A 215 1.57 -11.77 4.04
CA LEU A 215 2.03 -12.04 2.68
C LEU A 215 0.98 -12.85 1.93
N ALA A 216 0.70 -12.42 0.70
CA ALA A 216 0.05 -13.23 -0.32
C ALA A 216 1.03 -13.51 -1.47
N VAL A 217 0.90 -14.69 -2.08
CA VAL A 217 1.72 -15.12 -3.22
C VAL A 217 0.78 -15.53 -4.35
N SER A 218 0.88 -14.82 -5.46
CA SER A 218 0.22 -15.17 -6.72
C SER A 218 0.90 -16.38 -7.35
N LEU A 219 0.35 -17.56 -7.05
CA LEU A 219 0.88 -18.85 -7.51
C LEU A 219 0.38 -19.15 -8.92
N ASN A 220 -0.95 -19.18 -9.08
CA ASN A 220 -1.71 -19.32 -10.32
C ASN A 220 -1.39 -20.54 -11.21
N SER A 221 -0.53 -21.46 -10.78
CA SER A 221 -0.29 -22.72 -11.48
C SER A 221 0.43 -23.72 -10.57
N THR A 222 0.24 -25.01 -10.82
CA THR A 222 0.89 -26.12 -10.12
C THR A 222 2.15 -26.62 -10.83
N THR A 223 2.42 -26.20 -12.07
CA THR A 223 3.58 -26.62 -12.85
C THR A 223 4.35 -25.44 -13.43
N ASP A 224 5.67 -25.59 -13.59
CA ASP A 224 6.50 -24.52 -14.13
C ASP A 224 6.16 -24.21 -15.59
N GLU A 225 5.73 -25.19 -16.38
CA GLU A 225 5.39 -25.00 -17.80
C GLU A 225 4.24 -24.01 -17.96
N VAL A 226 3.14 -24.24 -17.24
CA VAL A 226 1.96 -23.37 -17.29
C VAL A 226 2.30 -22.02 -16.66
N ARG A 227 2.98 -22.01 -15.51
CA ARG A 227 3.35 -20.76 -14.83
C ARG A 227 4.29 -19.89 -15.68
N ASN A 228 5.23 -20.49 -16.40
CA ASN A 228 6.12 -19.79 -17.33
C ASN A 228 5.35 -19.09 -18.46
N TRP A 229 4.19 -19.63 -18.85
CA TRP A 229 3.34 -19.03 -19.87
C TRP A 229 2.51 -17.87 -19.30
N ILE A 230 1.78 -18.10 -18.19
CA ILE A 230 0.88 -17.08 -17.62
C ILE A 230 1.60 -15.99 -16.80
N MET A 231 2.73 -16.31 -16.17
CA MET A 231 3.49 -15.46 -15.25
C MET A 231 5.00 -15.56 -15.54
N PRO A 232 5.52 -14.79 -16.53
CA PRO A 232 6.89 -14.93 -17.04
C PRO A 232 8.00 -14.85 -15.98
N ILE A 233 7.76 -14.20 -14.84
CA ILE A 233 8.69 -14.15 -13.72
C ILE A 233 9.14 -15.54 -13.23
N ASN A 234 8.30 -16.56 -13.44
CA ASN A 234 8.60 -17.94 -13.08
C ASN A 234 9.86 -18.49 -13.77
N ARG A 235 10.19 -18.01 -14.97
CA ARG A 235 11.42 -18.42 -15.68
C ARG A 235 12.69 -18.01 -14.94
N LYS A 236 12.60 -16.95 -14.13
CA LYS A 236 13.70 -16.45 -13.30
C LYS A 236 13.64 -17.05 -11.89
N TYR A 237 12.44 -17.15 -11.33
CA TYR A 237 12.20 -17.68 -9.99
C TYR A 237 11.08 -18.72 -10.06
N ASN A 238 11.47 -19.96 -10.33
CA ASN A 238 10.55 -21.07 -10.53
C ASN A 238 9.82 -21.47 -9.24
N LEU A 239 8.83 -22.35 -9.36
CA LEU A 239 8.01 -22.79 -8.23
C LEU A 239 8.84 -23.38 -7.10
N ASP A 240 9.81 -24.24 -7.41
CA ASP A 240 10.66 -24.87 -6.42
C ASP A 240 11.48 -23.84 -5.63
N LEU A 241 12.13 -22.89 -6.31
CA LEU A 241 12.90 -21.85 -5.66
C LEU A 241 12.02 -20.94 -4.79
N LEU A 242 10.83 -20.57 -5.28
CA LEU A 242 9.86 -19.75 -4.56
C LEU A 242 9.38 -20.45 -3.29
N LEU A 243 8.94 -21.71 -3.39
CA LEU A 243 8.43 -22.48 -2.26
C LEU A 243 9.54 -22.84 -1.27
N ALA A 244 10.74 -23.17 -1.74
CA ALA A 244 11.91 -23.39 -0.89
C ALA A 244 12.27 -22.13 -0.10
N THR A 245 12.28 -20.97 -0.75
CA THR A 245 12.50 -19.66 -0.11
C THR A 245 11.46 -19.39 0.97
N LEU A 246 10.17 -19.59 0.69
CA LEU A 246 9.12 -19.41 1.69
C LEU A 246 9.30 -20.34 2.88
N ARG A 247 9.61 -21.63 2.65
CA ARG A 247 9.88 -22.58 3.74
C ARG A 247 11.08 -22.13 4.57
N GLU A 248 12.15 -21.67 3.93
CA GLU A 248 13.36 -21.19 4.61
C GLU A 248 13.07 -19.97 5.51
N GLU A 249 12.52 -18.90 4.93
CA GLU A 249 12.33 -17.62 5.63
C GLU A 249 11.23 -17.71 6.71
N LEU A 250 10.27 -18.62 6.59
CA LEU A 250 9.17 -18.78 7.54
C LEU A 250 9.49 -19.73 8.71
N ARG A 251 10.58 -20.51 8.64
CA ARG A 251 10.98 -21.43 9.73
C ARG A 251 11.07 -20.74 11.09
N SER A 252 11.55 -19.50 11.13
CA SER A 252 11.69 -18.71 12.36
C SER A 252 10.44 -17.91 12.74
N LYS A 253 9.41 -17.85 11.87
CA LYS A 253 8.19 -17.06 12.07
C LYS A 253 7.02 -17.94 12.52
N ARG A 254 6.88 -18.09 13.84
CA ARG A 254 5.81 -18.89 14.45
C ARG A 254 4.42 -18.42 13.99
N ASN A 255 3.59 -19.36 13.55
CA ASN A 255 2.20 -19.14 13.11
C ASN A 255 2.02 -18.14 11.95
N TYR A 256 3.07 -17.81 11.21
CA TYR A 256 2.94 -16.98 10.02
C TYR A 256 2.32 -17.81 8.89
N LYS A 257 1.25 -17.27 8.30
CA LYS A 257 0.52 -17.92 7.20
C LYS A 257 0.71 -17.12 5.93
N VAL A 258 1.01 -17.81 4.83
CA VAL A 258 1.04 -17.24 3.48
C VAL A 258 -0.30 -17.55 2.82
N LEU A 259 -0.92 -16.53 2.25
CA LEU A 259 -2.07 -16.71 1.38
C LEU A 259 -1.57 -17.06 -0.03
N PHE A 260 -2.00 -18.19 -0.58
CA PHE A 260 -1.76 -18.47 -2.01
C PHE A 260 -2.97 -18.02 -2.82
N GLU A 261 -2.71 -17.18 -3.81
CA GLU A 261 -3.71 -16.73 -4.77
C GLU A 261 -3.61 -17.58 -6.03
N TYR A 262 -4.78 -17.99 -6.52
CA TYR A 262 -4.91 -18.86 -7.67
C TYR A 262 -6.11 -18.41 -8.50
N VAL A 263 -5.84 -17.74 -9.61
CA VAL A 263 -6.85 -17.34 -10.58
C VAL A 263 -7.28 -18.56 -11.40
N MET A 264 -8.59 -18.74 -11.59
CA MET A 264 -9.14 -19.81 -12.40
C MET A 264 -9.28 -19.33 -13.85
N LEU A 265 -8.56 -19.95 -14.77
CA LEU A 265 -8.54 -19.65 -16.20
C LEU A 265 -8.99 -20.88 -16.96
N ALA A 266 -10.16 -20.78 -17.58
CA ALA A 266 -10.82 -21.89 -18.27
C ALA A 266 -9.91 -22.55 -19.31
N GLY A 267 -9.69 -23.85 -19.17
CA GLY A 267 -8.87 -24.67 -20.07
C GLY A 267 -7.37 -24.43 -19.95
N VAL A 268 -6.92 -23.74 -18.89
CA VAL A 268 -5.50 -23.41 -18.68
C VAL A 268 -5.01 -23.97 -17.35
N ASN A 269 -5.71 -23.69 -16.25
CA ASN A 269 -5.24 -24.02 -14.91
C ASN A 269 -6.38 -24.35 -13.92
N ASP A 270 -7.62 -24.48 -14.40
CA ASP A 270 -8.82 -24.77 -13.62
C ASP A 270 -9.10 -26.27 -13.38
#